data_AF-A0A947ELM2-F1
#
_entry.id   AF-A0A947ELM2-F1
#
_cell.length_a   1.000
_cell.length_b   1.000
_cell.length_c   1.000
_cell.angle_alpha   90.00
_cell.angle_beta   90.00
_cell.angle_gamma   90.00
#
_symmetry.space_group_name_H-M   'P 1'
#
loop_
_entity.id
_entity.type
_entity.pdbx_description
1 polymer ?
#
loop_
_entity_poly.entity_id
_entity_poly.type
_entity_poly.pdbx_seq_one_letter_code
_entity_poly.pdbx_strand_id
1 'polypeptide(L)'
;KLENYQELYDSNQRLIYLGQKVNTLAERYMDNHKKRELMAELFKLVQIENSKRKKLSASQKKRKKIEETQINREVKKKVAVIRKKKKIEKQKKVEKPKPRPKLKIGDRVRLEDGRAVGSIDRIEKNKAVVNYGMFTTNVDIDQLELVEAVK
;
A
#
# COMPACT_ATOMS: atom_id res chain seq x y z
N LYS A 1 17.55 -19.43 -8.44
CA LYS A 1 16.27 -18.77 -8.83
C LYS A 1 15.84 -17.71 -7.82
N LEU A 2 15.69 -18.02 -6.52
CA LEU A 2 15.37 -17.02 -5.50
C LEU A 2 16.51 -16.01 -5.30
N GLU A 3 17.75 -16.51 -5.19
CA GLU A 3 18.97 -15.68 -5.09
C GLU A 3 19.10 -14.71 -6.27
N ASN A 4 18.88 -15.17 -7.51
CA ASN A 4 18.91 -14.31 -8.70
C ASN A 4 17.88 -13.16 -8.62
N TYR A 5 16.72 -13.38 -7.98
CA TYR A 5 15.74 -12.31 -7.78
C TYR A 5 16.14 -11.35 -6.66
N GLN A 6 16.81 -11.84 -5.61
CA GLN A 6 17.38 -11.00 -4.56
C GLN A 6 18.51 -10.12 -5.10
N GLU A 7 19.46 -10.70 -5.84
CA GLU A 7 20.53 -9.96 -6.51
C GLU A 7 19.98 -8.90 -7.47
N LEU A 8 18.93 -9.23 -8.23
CA LEU A 8 18.27 -8.26 -9.10
C LEU A 8 17.59 -7.13 -8.30
N TYR A 9 16.96 -7.44 -7.17
CA TYR A 9 16.37 -6.45 -6.29
C TYR A 9 17.42 -5.50 -5.72
N ASP A 10 18.50 -6.04 -5.15
CA ASP A 10 19.60 -5.25 -4.57
C ASP A 10 20.30 -4.39 -5.62
N SER A 11 20.50 -4.93 -6.82
CA SER A 11 21.04 -4.20 -7.97
C SER A 11 20.13 -3.01 -8.35
N ASN A 12 18.81 -3.23 -8.40
CA ASN A 12 17.85 -2.16 -8.68
C ASN A 12 17.81 -1.11 -7.56
N GLN A 13 17.89 -1.51 -6.29
CA GLN A 13 17.97 -0.57 -5.16
C GLN A 13 19.22 0.31 -5.25
N ARG A 14 20.37 -0.29 -5.60
CA ARG A 14 21.62 0.46 -5.85
C ARG A 14 21.45 1.46 -7.01
N LEU A 15 20.80 1.07 -8.10
CA LEU A 15 20.53 1.98 -9.23
C LEU A 15 19.61 3.14 -8.83
N ILE A 16 18.57 2.88 -8.04
CA ILE A 16 17.68 3.92 -7.50
C ILE A 16 18.47 4.91 -6.63
N TYR A 17 19.31 4.40 -5.72
CA TYR A 17 20.16 5.23 -4.87
C TYR A 17 21.11 6.13 -5.68
N LEU A 18 21.75 5.58 -6.72
CA LEU A 18 22.62 6.36 -7.61
C LEU A 18 21.81 7.43 -8.36
N GLY A 19 20.62 7.09 -8.85
CA GLY A 19 19.71 8.04 -9.48
C GLY A 19 19.34 9.19 -8.55
N GLN A 20 19.01 8.90 -7.28
CA GLN A 20 18.73 9.91 -6.26
C GLN A 20 19.94 10.83 -6.02
N LYS A 21 21.14 10.27 -5.91
CA LYS A 21 22.37 11.07 -5.73
C LYS A 21 22.64 11.99 -6.91
N VAL A 22 22.45 11.52 -8.15
CA VAL A 22 22.57 12.34 -9.35
C VAL A 22 21.48 13.42 -9.38
N ASN A 23 20.25 13.10 -8.97
CA ASN A 23 19.18 14.09 -8.88
C ASN A 23 19.50 15.21 -7.87
N THR A 24 19.98 14.86 -6.67
CA THR A 24 20.43 15.86 -5.69
C THR A 24 21.57 16.74 -6.22
N LEU A 25 22.50 16.16 -7.00
CA LEU A 25 23.55 16.93 -7.66
C LEU A 25 23.00 17.91 -8.70
N ALA A 26 22.01 17.47 -9.48
CA ALA A 26 21.36 18.30 -10.48
C ALA A 26 20.59 19.47 -9.83
N GLU A 27 19.85 19.21 -8.74
CA GLU A 27 19.15 20.22 -7.95
C GLU A 27 20.13 21.28 -7.42
N ARG A 28 21.22 20.85 -6.76
CA ARG A 28 22.24 21.80 -6.27
C ARG A 28 22.86 22.64 -7.38
N TYR A 29 23.14 22.03 -8.53
CA TYR A 29 23.68 22.75 -9.68
C TYR A 29 22.67 23.73 -10.28
N MET A 30 21.37 23.43 -10.20
CA MET A 30 20.32 24.35 -10.62
C MET A 30 20.27 25.58 -9.73
N ASP A 31 20.50 25.43 -8.43
CA ASP A 31 20.51 26.55 -7.48
C ASP A 31 21.79 27.39 -7.54
N ASN A 32 22.96 26.74 -7.69
CA ASN A 32 24.25 27.40 -7.54
C ASN A 32 25.02 27.63 -8.87
N HIS A 33 24.66 26.93 -9.95
CA HIS A 33 25.33 26.92 -11.25
C HIS A 33 26.85 26.67 -11.23
N LYS A 34 27.38 26.09 -10.15
CA LYS A 34 28.81 25.86 -9.95
C LYS A 34 29.26 24.56 -10.60
N LYS A 35 29.78 24.66 -11.82
CA LYS A 35 30.28 23.52 -12.60
C LYS A 35 31.36 22.71 -11.89
N ARG A 36 32.29 23.37 -11.19
CA ARG A 36 33.43 22.71 -10.53
C ARG A 36 32.98 21.81 -9.38
N GLU A 37 32.02 22.26 -8.57
CA GLU A 37 31.48 21.49 -7.45
C GLU A 37 30.72 20.27 -7.96
N LEU A 38 29.87 20.44 -8.98
CA LEU A 38 29.17 19.33 -9.65
C LEU A 38 30.15 18.27 -10.15
N MET A 39 31.20 18.68 -10.88
CA MET A 39 32.20 17.76 -11.43
C MET A 39 32.98 17.03 -10.33
N ALA A 40 33.35 17.73 -9.25
CA ALA A 40 34.08 17.12 -8.13
C ALA A 40 33.23 16.05 -7.41
N GLU A 41 31.96 16.35 -7.11
CA GLU A 41 31.07 15.40 -6.46
C GLU A 41 30.70 14.21 -7.36
N LEU A 42 30.45 14.46 -8.65
CA LEU A 42 30.20 13.39 -9.62
C LEU A 42 31.42 12.48 -9.75
N PHE A 43 32.61 13.05 -9.82
CA PHE A 43 33.85 12.28 -9.89
C PHE A 43 34.03 11.39 -8.64
N LYS A 44 33.81 11.95 -7.44
CA LYS A 44 33.84 11.19 -6.18
C LYS A 44 32.80 10.06 -6.17
N LEU A 45 31.58 10.31 -6.64
CA LEU A 45 30.53 9.31 -6.75
C LEU A 45 30.95 8.15 -7.66
N VAL A 46 31.54 8.45 -8.82
CA VAL A 46 32.04 7.45 -9.76
C VAL A 46 33.20 6.64 -9.18
N GLN A 47 34.11 7.27 -8.42
CA GLN A 47 35.21 6.57 -7.75
C GLN A 47 34.71 5.55 -6.73
N ILE A 48 33.74 5.93 -5.88
CA ILE A 48 33.13 5.03 -4.88
C ILE A 48 32.39 3.88 -5.56
N GLU A 49 31.72 4.16 -6.68
CA GLU A 49 30.99 3.16 -7.43
C GLU A 49 31.94 2.18 -8.13
N ASN A 50 33.04 2.68 -8.71
CA ASN A 50 34.06 1.88 -9.37
C ASN A 50 34.91 1.05 -8.40
N SER A 51 35.19 1.53 -7.19
CA SER A 51 35.93 0.75 -6.18
C SER A 51 35.20 -0.53 -5.77
N LYS A 52 33.87 -0.52 -5.88
CA LYS A 52 33.01 -1.69 -5.63
C LYS A 52 32.87 -2.62 -6.85
N ARG A 53 33.38 -2.23 -8.02
CA ARG A 53 33.24 -3.00 -9.27
C ARG A 53 34.47 -3.87 -9.52
N LYS A 54 34.24 -5.13 -9.87
CA LYS A 54 35.28 -6.02 -10.37
C LYS A 54 35.45 -5.83 -11.88
N LYS A 55 36.69 -5.72 -12.35
CA LYS A 55 37.00 -5.61 -13.79
C LYS A 55 36.69 -6.96 -14.45
N LEU A 56 35.64 -6.99 -15.27
CA LEU A 56 35.25 -8.17 -16.05
C LEU A 56 35.76 -8.06 -17.49
N SER A 57 36.06 -9.20 -18.12
CA SER A 57 36.45 -9.24 -19.53
C SER A 57 35.27 -8.87 -20.44
N ALA A 58 35.56 -8.42 -21.66
CA ALA A 58 34.51 -8.04 -22.62
C ALA A 58 33.55 -9.21 -22.93
N SER A 59 34.06 -10.44 -23.00
CA SER A 59 33.25 -11.65 -23.19
C SER A 59 32.31 -11.91 -22.02
N GLN A 60 32.80 -11.80 -20.79
CA GLN A 60 31.98 -11.98 -19.58
C GLN A 60 30.88 -10.91 -19.46
N LYS A 61 31.18 -9.65 -19.82
CA LYS A 61 30.17 -8.57 -19.84
C LYS A 61 29.03 -8.86 -20.81
N LYS A 62 29.34 -9.39 -22.01
CA LYS A 62 28.32 -9.75 -23.00
C LYS A 62 27.41 -10.86 -22.47
N ARG A 63 27.98 -11.92 -21.87
CA ARG A 63 27.20 -13.03 -21.28
C ARG A 63 26.26 -12.55 -20.17
N LYS A 64 26.77 -11.76 -19.22
CA LYS A 64 25.97 -11.21 -18.12
C LYS A 64 24.83 -10.32 -18.61
N LYS A 65 25.08 -9.48 -19.62
CA LYS A 65 24.03 -8.62 -20.20
C LYS A 65 22.89 -9.43 -20.81
N ILE A 66 23.21 -10.53 -21.51
CA ILE A 66 22.19 -11.42 -22.08
C ILE A 66 21.37 -12.07 -20.96
N GLU A 67 22.03 -12.62 -19.95
CA GLU A 67 21.38 -13.24 -18.79
C GLU A 67 20.48 -12.25 -18.03
N GLU A 68 20.98 -11.06 -17.72
CA GLU A 68 20.20 -9.97 -17.09
C GLU A 68 18.97 -9.60 -17.90
N THR A 69 19.07 -9.53 -19.24
CA THR A 69 17.90 -9.22 -20.08
C THR A 69 16.86 -10.32 -20.06
N GLN A 70 17.27 -11.59 -20.02
CA GLN A 70 16.36 -12.73 -19.92
C GLN A 70 15.65 -12.75 -18.56
N ILE A 71 16.40 -12.59 -17.47
CA ILE A 71 15.85 -12.52 -16.11
C ILE A 71 14.87 -11.35 -15.98
N ASN A 72 15.22 -10.16 -16.49
CA ASN A 72 14.34 -9.01 -16.47
C ASN A 72 13.03 -9.24 -17.24
N ARG A 73 13.06 -9.95 -18.38
CA ARG A 73 11.86 -10.33 -19.13
C ARG A 73 10.97 -11.28 -18.32
N GLU A 74 11.56 -12.27 -17.65
CA GLU A 74 10.82 -13.22 -16.81
C GLU A 74 10.16 -12.50 -15.62
N VAL A 75 10.90 -11.62 -14.93
CA VAL A 75 10.38 -10.84 -13.80
C VAL A 75 9.24 -9.93 -14.22
N LYS A 76 9.36 -9.22 -15.36
CA LYS A 76 8.29 -8.37 -15.89
C LYS A 76 6.99 -9.15 -16.11
N LYS A 77 7.07 -10.36 -16.68
CA LYS A 77 5.89 -11.23 -16.88
C LYS A 77 5.26 -11.63 -15.54
N LYS A 78 6.07 -12.06 -14.56
CA LYS A 78 5.57 -12.47 -13.23
C LYS A 78 4.96 -11.31 -12.44
N VAL A 79 5.60 -10.14 -12.46
CA VAL A 79 5.11 -8.93 -11.78
C VAL A 79 3.76 -8.48 -12.36
N ALA A 80 3.57 -8.55 -13.69
CA ALA A 80 2.31 -8.20 -14.31
C ALA A 80 1.14 -9.06 -13.81
N VAL A 81 1.35 -10.36 -13.64
CA VAL A 81 0.34 -11.29 -13.06
C VAL A 81 0.05 -10.94 -11.60
N ILE A 82 1.08 -10.67 -10.80
CA ILE A 82 0.93 -10.31 -9.38
C ILE A 82 0.18 -8.98 -9.24
N ARG A 83 0.48 -7.97 -10.05
CA ARG A 83 -0.22 -6.68 -10.04
C ARG A 83 -1.72 -6.83 -10.35
N LYS A 84 -2.08 -7.66 -11.34
CA LYS A 84 -3.48 -7.97 -11.66
C LYS A 84 -4.19 -8.65 -10.48
N LYS A 85 -3.56 -9.68 -9.89
CA LYS A 85 -4.12 -10.38 -8.71
C LYS A 85 -4.32 -9.44 -7.51
N LYS A 86 -3.33 -8.60 -7.18
CA LYS A 86 -3.44 -7.61 -6.09
C LYS A 86 -4.53 -6.56 -6.34
N LYS A 87 -4.72 -6.13 -7.59
CA LYS A 87 -5.79 -5.18 -7.94
C LYS A 87 -7.18 -5.79 -7.69
N ILE A 88 -7.38 -7.04 -8.10
CA ILE A 88 -8.63 -7.78 -7.88
C ILE A 88 -8.87 -8.01 -6.39
N GLU A 89 -7.84 -8.37 -5.62
CA GLU A 89 -7.96 -8.59 -4.18
C GLU A 89 -8.30 -7.30 -3.42
N LYS A 90 -7.70 -6.16 -3.82
CA LYS A 90 -8.07 -4.85 -3.27
C LYS A 90 -9.52 -4.49 -3.57
N GLN A 91 -10.03 -4.77 -4.77
CA GLN A 91 -11.43 -4.53 -5.12
C GLN A 91 -12.38 -5.43 -4.32
N LYS A 92 -12.06 -6.72 -4.16
CA LYS A 92 -12.86 -7.66 -3.36
C LYS A 92 -12.94 -7.30 -1.87
N LYS A 93 -11.91 -6.65 -1.31
CA LYS A 93 -11.90 -6.20 0.09
C LYS A 93 -12.77 -4.95 0.33
N VAL A 94 -13.12 -4.20 -0.70
CA VAL A 94 -13.93 -2.96 -0.60
C VAL A 94 -15.43 -3.26 -0.65
N GLU A 95 -15.84 -4.44 -1.13
CA GLU A 95 -17.23 -4.67 -1.57
C GLU A 95 -18.15 -5.46 -0.63
N LYS A 96 -17.80 -5.72 0.63
CA LYS A 96 -18.73 -6.38 1.55
C LYS A 96 -18.69 -5.83 2.98
N PRO A 97 -19.35 -4.69 3.27
CA PRO A 97 -20.02 -4.59 4.55
C PRO A 97 -21.05 -5.71 4.59
N LYS A 98 -20.96 -6.60 5.58
CA LYS A 98 -21.95 -7.67 5.80
C LYS A 98 -23.34 -7.01 5.85
N PRO A 99 -24.37 -7.56 5.19
CA PRO A 99 -25.71 -6.99 5.27
C PRO A 99 -26.11 -6.91 6.75
N ARG A 100 -26.35 -5.68 7.24
CA ARG A 100 -26.77 -5.46 8.64
C ARG A 100 -28.08 -6.24 8.86
N PRO A 101 -28.22 -6.95 9.99
CA PRO A 101 -29.45 -7.69 10.30
C PRO A 101 -30.65 -6.73 10.37
N LYS A 102 -31.79 -7.13 9.81
CA LYS A 102 -33.02 -6.33 9.86
C LYS A 102 -33.53 -6.26 11.31
N LEU A 103 -33.46 -5.09 11.92
CA LEU A 103 -33.97 -4.83 13.27
C LEU A 103 -35.51 -4.80 13.29
N LYS A 104 -36.10 -5.34 14.34
CA LYS A 104 -37.54 -5.37 14.60
C LYS A 104 -37.89 -4.56 15.85
N ILE A 105 -39.17 -4.20 15.96
CA ILE A 105 -39.69 -3.54 17.17
C ILE A 105 -39.54 -4.49 18.36
N GLY A 106 -39.05 -3.98 19.48
CA GLY A 106 -38.76 -4.72 20.70
C GLY A 106 -37.33 -5.24 20.83
N ASP A 107 -36.54 -5.25 19.74
CA ASP A 107 -35.16 -5.74 19.78
C ASP A 107 -34.29 -4.89 20.73
N ARG A 108 -33.38 -5.56 21.44
CA ARG A 108 -32.38 -4.87 22.27
C ARG A 108 -31.20 -4.49 21.40
N VAL A 109 -30.99 -3.19 21.28
CA VAL A 109 -30.02 -2.60 20.38
C VAL A 109 -29.04 -1.71 21.13
N ARG A 110 -27.83 -1.62 20.59
CA ARG A 110 -26.74 -0.77 21.08
C ARG A 110 -26.29 0.11 19.92
N LEU A 111 -25.80 1.30 20.22
CA LEU A 111 -25.15 2.14 19.20
C LEU A 111 -23.75 1.61 18.88
N GLU A 112 -23.34 1.67 17.61
CA GLU A 112 -22.01 1.23 17.15
C GLU A 112 -20.88 1.86 18.00
N ASP A 113 -21.04 3.13 18.39
CA ASP A 113 -20.07 3.88 19.22
C ASP A 113 -20.46 3.99 20.72
N GLY A 114 -21.51 3.29 21.15
CA GLY A 114 -22.11 3.45 22.48
C GLY A 114 -22.05 2.19 23.36
N ARG A 115 -21.99 2.37 24.68
CA ARG A 115 -22.08 1.25 25.64
C ARG A 115 -23.51 0.91 26.07
N ALA A 116 -24.43 1.88 25.98
CA ALA A 116 -25.80 1.73 26.45
C ALA A 116 -26.61 0.77 25.54
N VAL A 117 -27.40 -0.09 26.17
CA VAL A 117 -28.31 -1.02 25.49
C VAL A 117 -29.74 -0.58 25.78
N GLY A 118 -30.54 -0.40 24.74
CA GLY A 118 -31.94 0.03 24.83
C GLY A 118 -32.85 -0.88 24.00
N SER A 119 -34.15 -0.74 24.16
CA SER A 119 -35.16 -1.44 23.35
C SER A 119 -35.71 -0.54 22.26
N ILE A 120 -35.99 -1.09 21.08
CA ILE A 120 -36.68 -0.34 20.02
C ILE A 120 -38.17 -0.27 20.33
N ASP A 121 -38.68 0.93 20.58
CA ASP A 121 -40.12 1.14 20.82
C ASP A 121 -40.88 1.35 19.50
N ARG A 122 -40.29 2.09 18.55
CA ARG A 122 -40.91 2.39 17.24
C ARG A 122 -39.86 2.47 16.14
N ILE A 123 -40.24 2.06 14.93
CA ILE A 123 -39.43 2.18 13.72
C ILE A 123 -40.19 2.99 12.69
N GLU A 124 -39.65 4.14 12.31
CA GLU A 124 -40.19 5.04 11.29
C GLU A 124 -39.24 5.07 10.08
N LYS A 125 -39.52 4.21 9.09
CA LYS A 125 -38.77 4.04 7.83
C LYS A 125 -37.26 3.81 8.00
N ASN A 126 -36.49 4.86 8.32
CA ASN A 126 -35.03 4.83 8.51
C ASN A 126 -34.58 5.19 9.93
N LYS A 127 -35.48 5.61 10.81
CA LYS A 127 -35.18 5.97 12.20
C LYS A 127 -35.85 5.02 13.17
N ALA A 128 -35.15 4.70 14.25
CA ALA A 128 -35.67 3.95 15.38
C ALA A 128 -35.70 4.84 16.63
N VAL A 129 -36.80 4.75 17.36
CA VAL A 129 -36.92 5.33 18.70
C VAL A 129 -36.43 4.28 19.69
N VAL A 130 -35.25 4.51 20.28
CA VAL A 130 -34.63 3.59 21.23
C VAL A 130 -34.83 4.11 22.65
N ASN A 131 -35.36 3.25 23.50
CA ASN A 131 -35.61 3.51 24.90
C ASN A 131 -34.53 2.88 25.78
N TYR A 132 -33.78 3.71 26.50
CA TYR A 132 -32.71 3.30 27.39
C TYR A 132 -33.16 3.23 28.86
N GLY A 133 -34.46 3.24 29.12
CA GLY A 133 -35.06 3.24 30.45
C GLY A 133 -35.14 4.62 31.10
N MET A 134 -34.04 5.38 31.09
CA MET A 134 -34.00 6.74 31.67
C MET A 134 -34.38 7.85 30.66
N PHE A 135 -34.22 7.59 29.37
CA PHE A 135 -34.53 8.52 28.28
C PHE A 135 -34.75 7.77 26.97
N THR A 136 -35.46 8.41 26.03
CA THR A 136 -35.68 7.92 24.67
C THR A 136 -34.88 8.77 23.67
N THR A 137 -34.34 8.15 22.63
CA THR A 137 -33.61 8.85 21.56
C THR A 137 -34.03 8.37 20.19
N ASN A 138 -33.98 9.28 19.21
CA ASN A 138 -34.23 8.95 17.81
C ASN A 138 -32.88 8.76 17.12
N VAL A 139 -32.62 7.55 16.62
CA VAL A 139 -31.34 7.20 15.99
C VAL A 139 -31.57 6.48 14.67
N ASP A 140 -30.65 6.63 13.73
CA ASP A 140 -30.77 5.95 12.43
C ASP A 140 -30.51 4.45 12.60
N ILE A 141 -31.30 3.63 11.89
CA ILE A 141 -31.23 2.16 11.96
C ILE A 141 -29.83 1.64 11.61
N ASP A 142 -29.13 2.35 10.73
CA ASP A 142 -27.78 2.00 10.32
C ASP A 142 -26.76 2.13 11.44
N GLN A 143 -27.01 2.93 12.48
CA GLN A 143 -26.07 3.10 13.60
C GLN A 143 -26.31 2.12 14.75
N LEU A 144 -27.31 1.24 14.62
CA LEU A 144 -27.72 0.31 15.64
C LEU A 144 -27.19 -1.10 15.37
N GLU A 145 -26.60 -1.70 16.39
CA GLU A 145 -26.19 -3.09 16.44
C GLU A 145 -27.18 -3.91 17.27
N LEU A 146 -27.59 -5.06 16.75
CA LEU A 146 -28.45 -6.01 17.45
C LEU A 146 -27.66 -6.69 18.57
N VAL A 147 -28.10 -6.54 19.81
CA VAL A 147 -27.51 -7.22 20.98
C VAL A 147 -28.27 -8.50 21.26
N GLU A 148 -29.60 -8.40 21.37
CA GLU A 148 -30.49 -9.54 21.58
C GLU A 148 -31.73 -9.36 20.72
N ALA A 149 -32.04 -10.35 19.88
CA ALA A 149 -33.30 -10.41 19.18
C ALA A 149 -34.42 -10.80 20.15
N VAL A 150 -35.59 -10.20 20.00
CA VAL A 150 -36.80 -10.70 20.66
C VAL A 150 -37.08 -12.11 20.16
N LYS A 151 -37.33 -13.04 21.10
CA LYS A 151 -37.76 -14.41 20.78
C LYS A 151 -39.14 -14.44 20.14
#